data_AF-A0A1H0B9S8-F1
#
_entry.id   AF-A0A1H0B9S8-F1
#
_cell.length_a   1.000
_cell.length_b   1.000
_cell.length_c   1.000
_cell.angle_alpha   90.00
_cell.angle_beta   90.00
_cell.angle_gamma   90.00
#
_symmetry.space_group_name_H-M   'P 1'
#
loop_
_entity.id
_entity.type
_entity.pdbx_description
1 polymer ?
#
loop_
_entity_poly.entity_id
_entity_poly.type
_entity_poly.pdbx_seq_one_letter_code
_entity_poly.pdbx_strand_id
1 'polypeptide(L)'
;MTGGSPALAALRPLLTEVGDAKRVRVAGRAGSLAEQSFARAWGRLVAGEDATAVALSETAAAVARARLAGIDGAVLRTAGLGDDEARGVLRRGFDEVAGPLDAGLRPRLREALPLAVLASEPPALAARLNAQPRAGATAPGVARVIVEPPESHGDHCLTVAVYGVLVAPVFGADPVAPFLVGLAHHLHNVVLPDAGFAGEVLLGAALDRVLTTLEERELAALPGELAERLRTVLRLRADAGAPESQAFHAADVLDRVLQVHHHARAAAFTAAQALDDLELVHAGPVQAFHLDVLAAAGL
;
A
#
# COMPACT_ATOMS: atom_id res chain seq x y z
N MET A 1 -12.55 21.35 14.69
CA MET A 1 -13.74 20.49 14.75
C MET A 1 -13.40 19.17 14.07
N THR A 2 -13.20 18.09 14.82
CA THR A 2 -12.76 16.78 14.33
C THR A 2 -13.96 15.83 14.14
N GLY A 3 -14.98 16.30 13.42
CA GLY A 3 -16.00 15.41 12.88
C GLY A 3 -15.39 14.69 11.69
N GLY A 4 -15.23 13.37 11.77
CA GLY A 4 -14.65 12.58 10.69
C GLY A 4 -15.37 12.87 9.37
N SER A 5 -14.63 13.29 8.35
CA SER A 5 -15.21 13.61 7.04
C SER A 5 -15.99 12.40 6.53
N PRO A 6 -17.30 12.52 6.20
CA PRO A 6 -18.09 11.44 5.61
C PRO A 6 -17.41 10.81 4.38
N ALA A 7 -16.57 11.58 3.67
CA ALA A 7 -15.78 11.09 2.55
C ALA A 7 -14.74 10.04 2.95
N LEU A 8 -14.09 10.16 4.12
CA LEU A 8 -13.15 9.13 4.60
C LEU A 8 -13.88 7.83 4.94
N ALA A 9 -15.08 7.93 5.52
CA ALA A 9 -15.91 6.77 5.79
C ALA A 9 -16.34 6.06 4.48
N ALA A 10 -16.66 6.82 3.43
CA ALA A 10 -16.97 6.28 2.11
C ALA A 10 -15.76 5.59 1.45
N LEU A 11 -14.54 6.11 1.63
CA LEU A 11 -13.31 5.50 1.10
C LEU A 11 -12.89 4.22 1.85
N ARG A 12 -13.29 4.05 3.12
CA ARG A 12 -12.84 2.95 3.98
C ARG A 12 -12.92 1.56 3.34
N PRO A 13 -14.01 1.14 2.65
CA PRO A 13 -14.08 -0.17 2.02
C PRO A 13 -12.97 -0.37 0.98
N LEU A 14 -12.76 0.61 0.08
CA LEU A 14 -11.70 0.55 -0.92
C LEU A 14 -10.31 0.48 -0.27
N LEU A 15 -10.05 1.33 0.72
CA LEU A 15 -8.77 1.31 1.44
C LEU A 15 -8.56 -0.08 2.07
N THR A 16 -9.59 -0.65 2.71
CA THR A 16 -9.53 -1.99 3.29
C THR A 16 -9.10 -3.04 2.26
N GLU A 17 -9.70 -3.06 1.08
CA GLU A 17 -9.37 -4.04 0.04
C GLU A 17 -7.95 -3.84 -0.53
N VAL A 18 -7.52 -2.59 -0.73
CA VAL A 18 -6.14 -2.29 -1.14
C VAL A 18 -5.14 -2.75 -0.08
N GLY A 19 -5.44 -2.51 1.20
CA GLY A 19 -4.64 -2.95 2.33
C GLY A 19 -4.61 -4.47 2.50
N ASP A 20 -5.69 -5.17 2.18
CA ASP A 20 -5.75 -6.64 2.18
C ASP A 20 -4.88 -7.24 1.06
N ALA A 21 -4.90 -6.62 -0.13
CA ALA A 21 -4.12 -7.07 -1.28
C ALA A 21 -2.61 -6.83 -1.13
N LYS A 22 -2.17 -5.89 -0.26
CA LYS A 22 -0.77 -5.45 -0.18
C LYS A 22 0.21 -6.59 0.09
N ARG A 23 -0.19 -7.57 0.92
CA ARG A 23 0.62 -8.74 1.33
C ARG A 23 0.52 -9.96 0.43
N VAL A 24 -0.31 -9.92 -0.62
CA VAL A 24 -0.41 -11.03 -1.57
C VAL A 24 0.97 -11.28 -2.18
N ARG A 25 1.34 -12.56 -2.31
CA ARG A 25 2.58 -12.98 -2.97
C ARG A 25 2.23 -13.70 -4.27
N VAL A 26 3.10 -13.56 -5.26
CA VAL A 26 2.96 -14.22 -6.56
C VAL A 26 4.17 -15.10 -6.84
N ALA A 27 3.96 -16.20 -7.56
CA ALA A 27 5.03 -17.13 -7.89
C ALA A 27 6.15 -16.45 -8.72
N GLY A 28 7.40 -16.85 -8.48
CA GLY A 28 8.55 -16.39 -9.25
C GLY A 28 9.04 -14.96 -8.97
N ARG A 29 8.42 -14.24 -8.00
CA ARG A 29 8.86 -12.90 -7.58
C ARG A 29 9.03 -12.85 -6.07
N ALA A 30 10.07 -12.15 -5.62
CA ALA A 30 10.32 -11.95 -4.20
C ALA A 30 9.38 -10.89 -3.62
N GLY A 31 9.02 -11.08 -2.35
CA GLY A 31 8.17 -10.15 -1.61
C GLY A 31 6.70 -10.14 -2.04
N SER A 32 5.91 -9.37 -1.33
CA SER A 32 4.51 -9.07 -1.58
C SER A 32 4.32 -8.18 -2.80
N LEU A 33 3.07 -8.02 -3.24
CA LEU A 33 2.71 -7.08 -4.30
C LEU A 33 3.06 -5.63 -3.94
N ALA A 34 2.96 -5.26 -2.65
CA ALA A 34 3.33 -3.93 -2.22
C ALA A 34 4.85 -3.74 -2.15
N GLU A 35 5.62 -4.70 -1.65
CA GLU A 35 7.09 -4.68 -1.69
C GLU A 35 7.62 -4.55 -3.13
N GLN A 36 6.98 -5.25 -4.08
CA GLN A 36 7.31 -5.17 -5.51
C GLN A 36 7.01 -3.80 -6.10
N SER A 37 5.84 -3.22 -5.78
CA SER A 37 5.49 -1.87 -6.21
C SER A 37 6.34 -0.79 -5.55
N PHE A 38 6.70 -0.97 -4.28
CA PHE A 38 7.57 -0.06 -3.55
C PHE A 38 8.93 0.03 -4.22
N ALA A 39 9.56 -1.12 -4.50
CA ALA A 39 10.81 -1.18 -5.24
C ALA A 39 10.67 -0.52 -6.63
N ARG A 40 9.61 -0.87 -7.37
CA ARG A 40 9.36 -0.31 -8.71
C ARG A 40 9.18 1.21 -8.69
N ALA A 41 8.42 1.75 -7.75
CA ALA A 41 8.21 3.19 -7.60
C ALA A 41 9.54 3.91 -7.34
N TRP A 42 10.36 3.39 -6.42
CA TRP A 42 11.69 3.92 -6.16
C TRP A 42 12.61 3.86 -7.38
N GLY A 43 12.65 2.73 -8.10
CA GLY A 43 13.45 2.59 -9.31
C GLY A 43 13.07 3.60 -10.38
N ARG A 44 11.76 3.85 -10.58
CA ARG A 44 11.25 4.85 -11.53
C ARG A 44 11.63 6.27 -11.13
N LEU A 45 11.47 6.62 -9.86
CA LEU A 45 11.83 7.95 -9.34
C LEU A 45 13.34 8.21 -9.44
N VAL A 46 14.19 7.22 -9.10
CA VAL A 46 15.65 7.34 -9.24
C VAL A 46 16.07 7.44 -10.71
N ALA A 47 15.35 6.78 -11.62
CA ALA A 47 15.54 6.93 -13.05
C ALA A 47 15.07 8.29 -13.63
N GLY A 48 14.56 9.19 -12.78
CA GLY A 48 14.12 10.53 -13.17
C GLY A 48 12.73 10.58 -13.80
N GLU A 49 11.91 9.53 -13.62
CA GLU A 49 10.53 9.57 -14.11
C GLU A 49 9.70 10.59 -13.33
N ASP A 50 8.74 11.24 -14.01
CA ASP A 50 7.85 12.21 -13.39
C ASP A 50 7.05 11.59 -12.22
N ALA A 51 7.13 12.24 -11.05
CA ALA A 51 6.49 11.75 -9.84
C ALA A 51 4.96 11.69 -9.94
N THR A 52 4.33 12.54 -10.76
CA THR A 52 2.88 12.48 -11.00
C THR A 52 2.51 11.19 -11.74
N ALA A 53 3.25 10.86 -12.80
CA ALA A 53 3.06 9.62 -13.54
C ALA A 53 3.28 8.38 -12.65
N VAL A 54 4.33 8.38 -11.83
CA VAL A 54 4.58 7.29 -10.86
C VAL A 54 3.45 7.17 -9.85
N ALA A 55 3.06 8.27 -9.21
CA ALA A 55 1.99 8.30 -8.20
C ALA A 55 0.65 7.79 -8.75
N LEU A 56 0.23 8.28 -9.92
CA LEU A 56 -1.05 7.90 -10.52
C LEU A 56 -1.05 6.44 -10.99
N SER A 57 0.02 5.97 -11.65
CA SER A 57 0.07 4.61 -12.17
C SER A 57 0.21 3.54 -11.09
N GLU A 58 1.02 3.77 -10.04
CA GLU A 58 1.13 2.85 -8.91
C GLU A 58 -0.18 2.77 -8.11
N THR A 59 -0.84 3.92 -7.92
CA THR A 59 -2.15 4.00 -7.26
C THR A 59 -3.23 3.31 -8.09
N ALA A 60 -3.29 3.56 -9.40
CA ALA A 60 -4.23 2.91 -10.30
C ALA A 60 -4.06 1.39 -10.29
N ALA A 61 -2.81 0.91 -10.35
CA ALA A 61 -2.50 -0.49 -10.22
C ALA A 61 -2.92 -1.04 -8.86
N ALA A 62 -2.71 -0.30 -7.75
CA ALA A 62 -3.12 -0.75 -6.42
C ALA A 62 -4.65 -0.89 -6.28
N VAL A 63 -5.42 0.03 -6.85
CA VAL A 63 -6.89 -0.05 -6.89
C VAL A 63 -7.34 -1.26 -7.71
N ALA A 64 -6.78 -1.51 -8.89
CA ALA A 64 -7.13 -2.70 -9.68
C ALA A 64 -6.74 -4.02 -8.98
N ARG A 65 -5.61 -4.02 -8.26
CA ARG A 65 -5.12 -5.17 -7.48
C ARG A 65 -6.04 -5.59 -6.34
N ALA A 66 -6.89 -4.69 -5.84
CA ALA A 66 -7.90 -5.04 -4.83
C ALA A 66 -8.77 -6.23 -5.27
N ARG A 67 -9.07 -6.34 -6.58
CA ARG A 67 -9.81 -7.47 -7.16
C ARG A 67 -8.96 -8.44 -7.96
N LEU A 68 -7.94 -7.95 -8.64
CA LEU A 68 -7.13 -8.77 -9.55
C LEU A 68 -5.92 -9.42 -8.87
N ALA A 69 -5.62 -9.05 -7.62
CA ALA A 69 -4.46 -9.54 -6.88
C ALA A 69 -3.18 -9.43 -7.74
N GLY A 70 -2.53 -10.55 -8.06
CA GLY A 70 -1.31 -10.57 -8.88
C GLY A 70 -1.50 -10.45 -10.39
N ILE A 71 -2.75 -10.39 -10.89
CA ILE A 71 -3.05 -10.36 -12.33
C ILE A 71 -2.87 -8.91 -12.83
N ASP A 72 -1.69 -8.64 -13.41
CA ASP A 72 -1.36 -7.35 -14.02
C ASP A 72 -1.31 -7.42 -15.56
N GLY A 73 -1.04 -6.29 -16.22
CA GLY A 73 -0.97 -6.23 -17.68
C GLY A 73 0.13 -7.12 -18.29
N ALA A 74 1.21 -7.40 -17.56
CA ALA A 74 2.26 -8.31 -18.04
C ALA A 74 1.79 -9.77 -17.98
N VAL A 75 1.10 -10.16 -16.90
CA VAL A 75 0.47 -11.48 -16.77
C VAL A 75 -0.56 -11.70 -17.89
N LEU A 76 -1.45 -10.73 -18.13
CA LEU A 76 -2.50 -10.84 -19.15
C LEU A 76 -1.92 -10.99 -20.57
N ARG A 77 -0.88 -10.23 -20.90
CA ARG A 77 -0.20 -10.35 -22.21
C ARG A 77 0.56 -11.66 -22.34
N THR A 78 1.19 -12.13 -21.26
CA THR A 78 1.82 -13.46 -21.23
C THR A 78 0.80 -14.57 -21.47
N ALA A 79 -0.44 -14.38 -21.01
CA ALA A 79 -1.57 -15.28 -21.28
C ALA A 79 -2.16 -15.13 -22.70
N GLY A 80 -1.60 -14.27 -23.56
CA GLY A 80 -1.98 -14.13 -24.97
C GLY A 80 -3.03 -13.06 -25.27
N LEU A 81 -3.45 -12.25 -24.28
CA LEU A 81 -4.38 -11.15 -24.54
C LEU A 81 -3.68 -10.02 -25.30
N GLY A 82 -4.41 -9.40 -26.23
CA GLY A 82 -4.01 -8.14 -26.84
C GLY A 82 -4.07 -6.97 -25.85
N ASP A 83 -3.39 -5.87 -26.17
CA ASP A 83 -3.29 -4.69 -25.29
C ASP A 83 -4.68 -4.11 -24.90
N ASP A 84 -5.63 -4.08 -25.82
CA ASP A 84 -6.98 -3.56 -25.56
C ASP A 84 -7.80 -4.50 -24.67
N GLU A 85 -7.67 -5.81 -24.86
CA GLU A 85 -8.33 -6.82 -24.02
C GLU A 85 -7.75 -6.80 -22.60
N ALA A 86 -6.42 -6.77 -22.48
CA ALA A 86 -5.72 -6.67 -21.20
C ALA A 86 -6.11 -5.38 -20.47
N ARG A 87 -6.15 -4.24 -21.17
CA ARG A 87 -6.61 -2.97 -20.61
C ARG A 87 -8.07 -3.04 -20.18
N GLY A 88 -8.91 -3.75 -20.94
CA GLY A 88 -10.30 -4.03 -20.60
C GLY A 88 -10.43 -4.78 -19.27
N VAL A 89 -9.61 -5.81 -19.05
CA VAL A 89 -9.58 -6.56 -17.77
C VAL A 89 -9.16 -5.66 -16.61
N LEU A 90 -8.05 -4.93 -16.74
CA LEU A 90 -7.56 -4.04 -15.69
C LEU A 90 -8.59 -2.97 -15.32
N ARG A 91 -9.25 -2.40 -16.33
CA ARG A 91 -10.31 -1.41 -16.15
C ARG A 91 -11.53 -1.97 -15.42
N ARG A 92 -11.96 -3.20 -15.73
CA ARG A 92 -13.04 -3.87 -14.99
C ARG A 92 -12.64 -4.07 -13.53
N GLY A 93 -11.45 -4.62 -13.26
CA GLY A 93 -10.96 -4.79 -11.90
C GLY A 93 -10.89 -3.48 -11.11
N PHE A 94 -10.48 -2.39 -11.74
CA PHE A 94 -10.52 -1.04 -11.16
C PHE A 94 -11.95 -0.56 -10.91
N ASP A 95 -12.83 -0.66 -11.90
CA ASP A 95 -14.20 -0.13 -11.85
C ASP A 95 -15.08 -0.81 -10.80
N GLU A 96 -14.82 -2.08 -10.46
CA GLU A 96 -15.50 -2.83 -9.39
C GLU A 96 -15.40 -2.16 -8.01
N VAL A 97 -14.28 -1.49 -7.72
CA VAL A 97 -13.98 -0.92 -6.39
C VAL A 97 -13.83 0.60 -6.40
N ALA A 98 -13.80 1.22 -7.57
CA ALA A 98 -13.56 2.66 -7.75
C ALA A 98 -14.78 3.55 -7.43
N GLY A 99 -15.93 2.97 -7.05
CA GLY A 99 -17.17 3.70 -6.74
C GLY A 99 -17.00 4.87 -5.75
N PRO A 100 -16.27 4.69 -4.63
CA PRO A 100 -16.06 5.75 -3.64
C PRO A 100 -15.01 6.83 -4.01
N LEU A 101 -14.34 6.71 -5.15
CA LEU A 101 -13.29 7.67 -5.53
C LEU A 101 -13.88 9.02 -5.93
N ASP A 102 -13.12 10.07 -5.64
CA ASP A 102 -13.40 11.43 -6.11
C ASP A 102 -13.60 11.47 -7.64
N ALA A 103 -14.57 12.29 -8.08
CA ALA A 103 -14.98 12.36 -9.48
C ALA A 103 -13.88 12.89 -10.42
N GLY A 104 -12.94 13.70 -9.91
CA GLY A 104 -11.79 14.20 -10.67
C GLY A 104 -10.62 13.21 -10.65
N LEU A 105 -10.37 12.54 -9.52
CA LEU A 105 -9.27 11.58 -9.39
C LEU A 105 -9.55 10.26 -10.14
N ARG A 106 -10.78 9.75 -10.05
CA ARG A 106 -11.18 8.47 -10.66
C ARG A 106 -10.79 8.32 -12.14
N PRO A 107 -11.19 9.24 -13.06
CA PRO A 107 -10.85 9.09 -14.47
C PRO A 107 -9.33 9.14 -14.71
N ARG A 108 -8.60 9.96 -13.96
CA ARG A 108 -7.12 10.06 -14.06
C ARG A 108 -6.44 8.75 -13.69
N LEU A 109 -6.86 8.11 -12.59
CA LEU A 109 -6.32 6.81 -12.19
C LEU A 109 -6.70 5.72 -13.19
N ARG A 110 -7.95 5.72 -13.66
CA ARG A 110 -8.43 4.75 -14.63
C ARG A 110 -7.68 4.83 -15.97
N GLU A 111 -7.27 6.02 -16.38
CA GLU A 111 -6.42 6.23 -17.55
C GLU A 111 -4.96 5.82 -17.30
N ALA A 112 -4.45 6.04 -16.10
CA ALA A 112 -3.09 5.70 -15.68
C ALA A 112 -2.83 4.20 -15.45
N LEU A 113 -3.82 3.32 -15.68
CA LEU A 113 -3.66 1.87 -15.52
C LEU A 113 -2.54 1.33 -16.43
N PRO A 114 -1.46 0.75 -15.86
CA PRO A 114 -0.32 0.34 -16.66
C PRO A 114 -0.53 -1.05 -17.30
N LEU A 115 -0.32 -1.15 -18.61
CA LEU A 115 -0.17 -2.44 -19.30
C LEU A 115 1.23 -3.03 -19.12
N ALA A 116 2.22 -2.16 -19.09
CA ALA A 116 3.62 -2.48 -18.87
C ALA A 116 4.20 -1.38 -17.99
N VAL A 117 4.96 -1.75 -16.98
CA VAL A 117 5.83 -0.82 -16.27
C VAL A 117 7.24 -1.33 -16.45
N LEU A 118 8.08 -0.53 -17.10
CA LEU A 118 9.51 -0.84 -17.17
C LEU A 118 10.06 -0.80 -15.75
N ALA A 119 10.65 -1.91 -15.32
CA ALA A 119 11.30 -1.98 -14.04
C ALA A 119 12.71 -1.39 -14.19
N SER A 120 12.92 -0.20 -13.64
CA SER A 120 14.25 0.34 -13.39
C SER A 120 14.83 -0.30 -12.12
N GLU A 121 16.15 -0.39 -12.03
CA GLU A 121 16.81 -0.92 -10.84
C GLU A 121 16.50 -0.04 -9.62
N PRO A 122 15.93 -0.59 -8.54
CA PRO A 122 15.63 0.17 -7.34
C PRO A 122 16.90 0.50 -6.56
N PRO A 123 16.97 1.65 -5.87
CA PRO A 123 18.03 1.93 -4.91
C PRO A 123 18.05 0.88 -3.79
N ALA A 124 19.24 0.60 -3.23
CA ALA A 124 19.43 -0.42 -2.20
C ALA A 124 18.57 -0.21 -0.94
N LEU A 125 18.19 1.04 -0.64
CA LEU A 125 17.26 1.36 0.44
C LEU A 125 15.92 0.61 0.31
N ALA A 126 15.44 0.40 -0.92
CA ALA A 126 14.14 -0.22 -1.15
C ALA A 126 14.16 -1.70 -0.74
N ALA A 127 15.23 -2.42 -1.10
CA ALA A 127 15.41 -3.81 -0.69
C ALA A 127 15.58 -3.94 0.84
N ARG A 128 16.28 -3.00 1.49
CA ARG A 128 16.46 -3.01 2.95
C ARG A 128 15.15 -2.75 3.69
N LEU A 129 14.34 -1.80 3.23
CA LEU A 129 13.03 -1.51 3.83
C LEU A 129 12.02 -2.65 3.58
N ASN A 130 12.05 -3.31 2.42
CA ASN A 130 11.28 -4.54 2.19
C ASN A 130 11.71 -5.65 3.17
N ALA A 131 13.00 -5.83 3.40
CA ALA A 131 13.49 -6.86 4.32
C ALA A 131 13.23 -6.55 5.81
N GLN A 132 12.94 -5.31 6.17
CA GLN A 132 12.74 -4.90 7.56
C GLN A 132 11.27 -4.97 7.96
N PRO A 133 10.88 -5.84 8.91
CA PRO A 133 9.52 -5.86 9.43
C PRO A 133 9.24 -4.62 10.28
N ARG A 134 7.97 -4.20 10.30
CA ARG A 134 7.46 -3.21 11.24
C ARG A 134 7.42 -3.77 12.66
N ALA A 135 7.48 -2.87 13.64
CA ALA A 135 7.44 -3.21 15.06
C ALA A 135 6.11 -3.81 15.55
N GLY A 136 5.03 -3.65 14.77
CA GLY A 136 3.67 -3.95 15.18
C GLY A 136 3.13 -2.96 16.24
N ALA A 137 2.03 -3.34 16.89
CA ALA A 137 1.47 -2.55 17.98
C ALA A 137 2.38 -2.64 19.22
N THR A 138 2.90 -1.49 19.67
CA THR A 138 3.79 -1.40 20.84
C THR A 138 3.31 -0.29 21.77
N ALA A 139 3.52 -0.46 23.07
CA ALA A 139 3.25 0.55 24.09
C ALA A 139 4.31 0.48 25.20
N PRO A 140 4.77 1.62 25.75
CA PRO A 140 5.71 1.64 26.87
C PRO A 140 5.20 0.81 28.06
N GLY A 141 6.09 0.00 28.64
CA GLY A 141 5.78 -0.83 29.81
C GLY A 141 4.92 -2.07 29.53
N VAL A 142 4.57 -2.35 28.26
CA VAL A 142 3.75 -3.50 27.87
C VAL A 142 4.55 -4.43 26.97
N ALA A 143 4.36 -5.74 27.13
CA ALA A 143 4.94 -6.73 26.23
C ALA A 143 4.41 -6.55 24.80
N ARG A 144 5.31 -6.63 23.81
CA ARG A 144 4.93 -6.44 22.41
C ARG A 144 4.13 -7.62 21.87
N VAL A 145 3.22 -7.34 20.93
CA VAL A 145 2.52 -8.36 20.16
C VAL A 145 3.07 -8.37 18.73
N ILE A 146 3.52 -9.53 18.27
CA ILE A 146 3.93 -9.76 16.88
C ILE A 146 2.86 -10.62 16.23
N VAL A 147 2.32 -10.16 15.09
CA VAL A 147 1.36 -10.91 14.29
C VAL A 147 2.04 -11.30 12.99
N GLU A 148 2.09 -12.61 12.72
CA GLU A 148 2.74 -13.19 11.55
C GLU A 148 1.74 -13.40 10.40
N PRO A 149 2.13 -13.20 9.13
CA PRO A 149 3.42 -12.62 8.71
C PRO A 149 3.46 -11.10 9.00
N PRO A 150 4.60 -10.55 9.43
CA PRO A 150 4.71 -9.13 9.71
C PRO A 150 4.61 -8.32 8.42
N GLU A 151 4.06 -7.13 8.56
CA GLU A 151 4.17 -6.09 7.54
C GLU A 151 5.62 -5.60 7.43
N SER A 152 6.15 -5.49 6.22
CA SER A 152 7.43 -4.82 5.97
C SER A 152 7.29 -3.30 5.91
N HIS A 153 8.40 -2.55 6.02
CA HIS A 153 8.34 -1.11 5.74
C HIS A 153 7.97 -0.82 4.29
N GLY A 154 8.36 -1.70 3.36
CA GLY A 154 7.95 -1.59 1.95
C GLY A 154 6.44 -1.68 1.75
N ASP A 155 5.81 -2.67 2.38
CA ASP A 155 4.35 -2.82 2.40
C ASP A 155 3.67 -1.54 2.89
N HIS A 156 4.09 -1.09 4.08
CA HIS A 156 3.52 0.08 4.74
C HIS A 156 3.73 1.36 3.93
N CYS A 157 4.98 1.68 3.55
CA CYS A 157 5.31 2.90 2.84
C CYS A 157 4.58 3.01 1.50
N LEU A 158 4.49 1.91 0.72
CA LEU A 158 3.70 1.96 -0.51
C LEU A 158 2.23 2.16 -0.20
N THR A 159 1.65 1.40 0.73
CA THR A 159 0.21 1.52 1.00
C THR A 159 -0.14 2.91 1.52
N VAL A 160 0.69 3.51 2.38
CA VAL A 160 0.53 4.92 2.80
C VAL A 160 0.65 5.88 1.62
N ALA A 161 1.61 5.68 0.71
CA ALA A 161 1.73 6.51 -0.48
C ALA A 161 0.47 6.45 -1.35
N VAL A 162 -0.05 5.23 -1.59
CA VAL A 162 -1.29 4.99 -2.33
C VAL A 162 -2.48 5.62 -1.63
N TYR A 163 -2.66 5.37 -0.33
CA TYR A 163 -3.74 5.97 0.45
C TYR A 163 -3.66 7.49 0.41
N GLY A 164 -2.46 8.07 0.48
CA GLY A 164 -2.22 9.50 0.36
C GLY A 164 -2.82 10.09 -0.92
N VAL A 165 -2.62 9.42 -2.06
CA VAL A 165 -3.25 9.81 -3.33
C VAL A 165 -4.78 9.68 -3.26
N LEU A 166 -5.29 8.58 -2.72
CA LEU A 166 -6.73 8.30 -2.66
C LEU A 166 -7.49 9.26 -1.74
N VAL A 167 -6.89 9.70 -0.63
CA VAL A 167 -7.51 10.63 0.32
C VAL A 167 -7.19 12.10 0.03
N ALA A 168 -6.22 12.42 -0.82
CA ALA A 168 -5.84 13.80 -1.14
C ALA A 168 -7.03 14.71 -1.52
N PRO A 169 -8.01 14.28 -2.35
CA PRO A 169 -9.18 15.10 -2.67
C PRO A 169 -10.03 15.48 -1.46
N VAL A 170 -10.06 14.65 -0.40
CA VAL A 170 -10.82 14.92 0.83
C VAL A 170 -10.28 16.14 1.57
N PHE A 171 -8.98 16.39 1.45
CA PHE A 171 -8.29 17.51 2.10
C PHE A 171 -7.99 18.67 1.14
N GLY A 172 -8.29 18.50 -0.15
CA GLY A 172 -7.91 19.48 -1.18
C GLY A 172 -6.41 19.52 -1.46
N ALA A 173 -5.70 18.40 -1.26
CA ALA A 173 -4.25 18.31 -1.44
C ALA A 173 -3.85 17.95 -2.88
N ASP A 174 -2.66 18.37 -3.30
CA ASP A 174 -1.99 17.73 -4.45
C ASP A 174 -1.64 16.28 -4.09
N PRO A 175 -2.08 15.25 -4.84
CA PRO A 175 -1.79 13.85 -4.54
C PRO A 175 -0.31 13.48 -4.58
N VAL A 176 0.54 14.25 -5.27
CA VAL A 176 1.96 13.87 -5.44
C VAL A 176 2.76 14.05 -4.15
N ALA A 177 2.50 15.10 -3.38
CA ALA A 177 3.19 15.34 -2.13
C ALA A 177 2.98 14.21 -1.09
N PRO A 178 1.75 13.82 -0.69
CA PRO A 178 1.53 12.73 0.25
C PRO A 178 2.00 11.38 -0.30
N PHE A 179 1.99 11.17 -1.62
CA PHE A 179 2.60 9.97 -2.23
C PHE A 179 4.11 9.90 -1.93
N LEU A 180 4.84 10.99 -2.18
CA LEU A 180 6.29 11.04 -1.94
C LEU A 180 6.63 10.95 -0.45
N VAL A 181 5.86 11.60 0.43
CA VAL A 181 6.03 11.44 1.88
C VAL A 181 5.77 9.99 2.28
N GLY A 182 4.69 9.37 1.78
CA GLY A 182 4.37 7.97 2.05
C GLY A 182 5.51 7.02 1.68
N LEU A 183 6.18 7.22 0.53
CA LEU A 183 7.32 6.39 0.14
C LEU A 183 8.56 6.58 1.04
N ALA A 184 8.79 7.78 1.56
CA ALA A 184 10.06 8.16 2.18
C ALA A 184 10.00 8.39 3.71
N HIS A 185 8.83 8.37 4.34
CA HIS A 185 8.70 8.74 5.75
C HIS A 185 9.41 7.81 6.74
N HIS A 186 9.83 6.62 6.29
CA HIS A 186 10.61 5.65 7.05
C HIS A 186 12.07 5.50 6.55
N LEU A 187 12.65 6.49 5.87
CA LEU A 187 14.04 6.38 5.39
C LEU A 187 15.06 6.09 6.50
N HIS A 188 14.85 6.62 7.72
CA HIS A 188 15.69 6.30 8.88
C HIS A 188 15.71 4.79 9.21
N ASN A 189 14.66 4.05 8.87
CA ASN A 189 14.55 2.61 9.10
C ASN A 189 15.38 1.76 8.12
N VAL A 190 16.04 2.36 7.13
CA VAL A 190 17.04 1.63 6.33
C VAL A 190 18.19 1.12 7.22
N VAL A 191 18.46 1.83 8.32
CA VAL A 191 19.53 1.52 9.27
C VAL A 191 18.99 1.25 10.67
N LEU A 192 17.98 2.01 11.11
CA LEU A 192 17.39 1.86 12.44
C LEU A 192 16.33 0.75 12.46
N PRO A 193 16.54 -0.36 13.18
CA PRO A 193 15.50 -1.37 13.37
C PRO A 193 14.26 -0.76 14.01
N ASP A 194 13.07 -1.13 13.52
CA ASP A 194 11.82 -0.59 14.06
C ASP A 194 11.52 -1.16 15.45
N ALA A 195 11.68 -0.30 16.45
CA ALA A 195 11.39 -0.61 17.84
C ALA A 195 9.98 -0.15 18.27
N GLY A 196 9.25 0.53 17.37
CA GLY A 196 7.94 1.11 17.63
C GLY A 196 7.96 2.18 18.72
N PHE A 197 6.76 2.60 19.13
CA PHE A 197 6.54 3.64 20.13
C PHE A 197 7.26 3.37 21.46
N ALA A 198 7.32 2.11 21.91
CA ALA A 198 8.06 1.76 23.12
C ALA A 198 9.56 2.08 23.01
N GLY A 199 10.18 1.80 21.86
CA GLY A 199 11.58 2.12 21.61
C GLY A 199 11.83 3.62 21.44
N GLU A 200 10.93 4.34 20.77
CA GLU A 200 11.00 5.80 20.62
C GLU A 200 11.03 6.50 21.99
N VAL A 201 10.17 6.09 22.92
CA VAL A 201 10.16 6.62 24.29
C VAL A 201 11.48 6.36 25.02
N LEU A 202 12.10 5.20 24.81
CA LEU A 202 13.39 4.86 25.42
C LEU A 202 14.58 5.62 24.80
N LEU A 203 14.50 5.96 23.50
CA LEU A 203 15.49 6.83 22.85
C LEU A 203 15.43 8.26 23.40
N GLY A 204 14.26 8.71 23.86
CA GLY A 204 14.07 9.99 24.55
C GLY A 204 14.65 11.16 23.76
N ALA A 205 15.45 12.00 24.42
CA ALA A 205 16.05 13.19 23.80
C ALA A 205 17.01 12.89 22.63
N ALA A 206 17.43 11.63 22.43
CA ALA A 206 18.28 11.26 21.31
C ALA A 206 17.48 10.97 20.02
N LEU A 207 16.15 10.79 20.11
CA LEU A 207 15.30 10.33 19.01
C LEU A 207 15.44 11.21 17.77
N ASP A 208 15.15 12.51 17.89
CA ASP A 208 15.17 13.44 16.76
C ASP A 208 16.52 13.44 16.04
N ARG A 209 17.62 13.48 16.81
CA ARG A 209 18.98 13.44 16.24
C ARG A 209 19.23 12.15 15.47
N VAL A 210 18.83 10.99 16.02
CA VAL A 210 19.01 9.68 15.36
C VAL A 210 18.20 9.63 14.07
N LEU A 211 16.91 9.98 14.12
CA LEU A 211 16.03 9.97 12.96
C LEU A 211 16.56 10.90 11.85
N THR A 212 16.85 12.16 12.17
CA THR A 212 17.33 13.15 11.19
C THR A 212 18.67 12.74 10.58
N THR A 213 19.61 12.22 11.38
CA THR A 213 20.93 11.81 10.87
C THR A 213 20.81 10.64 9.89
N LEU A 214 19.99 9.64 10.22
CA LEU A 214 19.84 8.45 9.39
C LEU A 214 19.00 8.72 8.14
N GLU A 215 17.98 9.56 8.24
CA GLU A 215 17.22 10.00 7.08
C GLU A 215 18.07 10.80 6.10
N GLU A 216 18.83 11.78 6.59
CA GLU A 216 19.69 12.62 5.75
C GLU A 216 20.78 11.79 5.05
N ARG A 217 21.32 10.77 5.72
CA ARG A 217 22.25 9.81 5.11
C ARG A 217 21.65 9.15 3.87
N GLU A 218 20.41 8.67 3.94
CA GLU A 218 19.79 7.98 2.81
C GLU A 218 19.34 8.97 1.72
N LEU A 219 18.90 10.17 2.09
CA LEU A 219 18.60 11.25 1.13
C LEU A 219 19.84 11.68 0.34
N ALA A 220 20.99 11.79 1.00
CA ALA A 220 22.25 12.17 0.37
C ALA A 220 22.77 11.15 -0.67
N ALA A 221 22.27 9.91 -0.64
CA ALA A 221 22.62 8.86 -1.60
C ALA A 221 21.72 8.86 -2.86
N LEU A 222 20.67 9.69 -2.89
CA LEU A 222 19.74 9.80 -4.02
C LEU A 222 20.20 10.84 -5.06
N PRO A 223 19.68 10.79 -6.30
CA PRO A 223 19.86 11.86 -7.27
C PRO A 223 19.44 13.22 -6.70
N GLY A 224 20.24 14.27 -6.96
CA GLY A 224 20.11 15.56 -6.29
C GLY A 224 18.70 16.18 -6.37
N GLU A 225 18.09 16.19 -7.55
CA GLU A 225 16.72 16.74 -7.72
C GLU A 225 15.67 15.97 -6.91
N LEU A 226 15.77 14.64 -6.88
CA LEU A 226 14.87 13.80 -6.09
C LEU A 226 15.10 14.00 -4.60
N ALA A 227 16.36 14.06 -4.15
CA ALA A 227 16.72 14.29 -2.76
C ALA A 227 16.17 15.62 -2.24
N GLU A 228 16.34 16.72 -2.99
CA GLU A 228 15.81 18.03 -2.62
C GLU A 228 14.28 18.06 -2.56
N ARG A 229 13.62 17.39 -3.52
CA ARG A 229 12.16 17.24 -3.51
C ARG A 229 11.69 16.47 -2.28
N LEU A 230 12.36 15.38 -1.92
CA LEU A 230 12.05 14.58 -0.74
C LEU A 230 12.30 15.35 0.56
N ARG A 231 13.43 16.05 0.71
CA ARG A 231 13.68 16.96 1.85
C ARG A 231 12.55 17.97 2.02
N THR A 232 12.05 18.52 0.91
CA THR A 232 10.95 19.49 0.93
C THR A 232 9.66 18.87 1.46
N VAL A 233 9.21 17.74 0.91
CA VAL A 233 7.93 17.13 1.31
C VAL A 233 8.00 16.44 2.66
N LEU A 234 9.15 15.91 3.08
CA LEU A 234 9.29 15.23 4.38
C LEU A 234 9.09 16.17 5.58
N ARG A 235 9.18 17.49 5.38
CA ARG A 235 8.81 18.50 6.38
C ARG A 235 7.31 18.47 6.72
N LEU A 236 6.46 17.97 5.83
CA LEU A 236 5.01 17.86 6.06
C LEU A 236 4.66 16.92 7.21
N ARG A 237 5.55 16.00 7.61
CA ARG A 237 5.32 15.07 8.74
C ARG A 237 5.26 15.75 10.10
N ALA A 238 5.81 16.96 10.21
CA ALA A 238 5.82 17.75 11.45
C ALA A 238 4.66 18.76 11.51
N ASP A 239 3.75 18.73 10.53
CA ASP A 239 2.64 19.66 10.39
C ASP A 239 1.32 18.90 10.22
N ALA A 240 0.21 19.51 10.62
CA ALA A 240 -1.15 19.01 10.34
C ALA A 240 -2.08 20.11 9.83
N GLY A 241 -1.54 21.28 9.49
CA GLY A 241 -2.27 22.42 8.96
C GLY A 241 -2.42 22.39 7.44
N ALA A 242 -1.37 22.02 6.70
CA ALA A 242 -1.42 21.97 5.24
C ALA A 242 -2.25 20.77 4.74
N PRO A 243 -3.01 20.93 3.64
CA PRO A 243 -3.77 19.85 3.02
C PRO A 243 -2.96 18.58 2.77
N GLU A 244 -1.74 18.71 2.25
CA GLU A 244 -0.85 17.60 1.93
C GLU A 244 -0.40 16.87 3.20
N SER A 245 -0.14 17.60 4.29
CA SER A 245 0.18 17.03 5.59
C SER A 245 -1.01 16.24 6.14
N GLN A 246 -2.22 16.78 6.04
CA GLN A 246 -3.45 16.11 6.48
C GLN A 246 -3.72 14.83 5.69
N ALA A 247 -3.52 14.86 4.37
CA ALA A 247 -3.66 13.68 3.51
C ALA A 247 -2.65 12.58 3.87
N PHE A 248 -1.39 12.94 4.10
CA PHE A 248 -0.37 11.98 4.56
C PHE A 248 -0.72 11.38 5.94
N HIS A 249 -1.04 12.22 6.93
CA HIS A 249 -1.36 11.72 8.27
C HIS A 249 -2.62 10.87 8.30
N ALA A 250 -3.63 11.21 7.49
CA ALA A 250 -4.82 10.38 7.31
C ALA A 250 -4.46 9.02 6.68
N ALA A 251 -3.62 9.00 5.66
CA ALA A 251 -3.17 7.76 5.02
C ALA A 251 -2.39 6.86 5.98
N ASP A 252 -1.41 7.41 6.69
CA ASP A 252 -0.57 6.69 7.67
C ASP A 252 -1.40 6.10 8.82
N VAL A 253 -2.30 6.87 9.42
CA VAL A 253 -3.15 6.35 10.50
C VAL A 253 -4.16 5.32 10.00
N LEU A 254 -4.75 5.52 8.82
CA LEU A 254 -5.71 4.58 8.25
C LEU A 254 -5.05 3.24 7.91
N ASP A 255 -3.84 3.25 7.35
CA ASP A 255 -3.12 2.00 7.07
C ASP A 255 -2.85 1.21 8.35
N ARG A 256 -2.29 1.86 9.39
CA ARG A 256 -2.02 1.19 10.69
C ARG A 256 -3.28 0.64 11.35
N VAL A 257 -4.40 1.38 11.30
CA VAL A 257 -5.64 0.94 11.95
C VAL A 257 -6.30 -0.18 11.15
N LEU A 258 -6.37 -0.05 9.81
CA LEU A 258 -6.91 -1.09 8.94
C LEU A 258 -6.07 -2.37 8.98
N GLN A 259 -4.76 -2.26 9.20
CA GLN A 259 -3.86 -3.38 9.47
C GLN A 259 -4.30 -4.19 10.70
N VAL A 260 -4.63 -3.53 11.80
CA VAL A 260 -5.12 -4.21 13.02
C VAL A 260 -6.49 -4.86 12.75
N HIS A 261 -7.38 -4.18 12.04
CA HIS A 261 -8.67 -4.76 11.63
C HIS A 261 -8.51 -5.97 10.71
N HIS A 262 -7.54 -5.96 9.80
CA HIS A 262 -7.22 -7.11 8.96
C HIS A 262 -6.86 -8.33 9.82
N HIS A 263 -5.96 -8.17 10.79
CA HIS A 263 -5.61 -9.27 11.70
C HIS A 263 -6.79 -9.75 12.55
N ALA A 264 -7.60 -8.82 13.06
CA ALA A 264 -8.79 -9.18 13.83
C ALA A 264 -9.81 -9.97 12.98
N ARG A 265 -10.03 -9.58 11.72
CA ARG A 265 -10.90 -10.30 10.79
C ARG A 265 -10.35 -11.68 10.46
N ALA A 266 -9.04 -11.79 10.19
CA ALA A 266 -8.39 -13.07 9.92
C ALA A 266 -8.48 -14.02 11.13
N ALA A 267 -8.29 -13.51 12.34
CA ALA A 267 -8.43 -14.30 13.57
C ALA A 267 -9.87 -14.75 13.84
N ALA A 268 -10.87 -14.00 13.35
CA ALA A 268 -12.28 -14.32 13.48
C ALA A 268 -12.84 -15.13 12.30
N PHE A 269 -12.00 -15.54 11.33
CA PHE A 269 -12.46 -16.23 10.12
C PHE A 269 -12.99 -17.62 10.42
N THR A 270 -14.17 -17.94 9.89
CA THR A 270 -14.86 -19.21 10.12
C THR A 270 -15.11 -19.98 8.83
N ALA A 271 -15.35 -21.29 8.95
CA ALA A 271 -15.71 -22.14 7.81
C ALA A 271 -17.03 -21.72 7.15
N ALA A 272 -18.03 -21.29 7.94
CA ALA A 272 -19.31 -20.79 7.41
C ALA A 272 -19.10 -19.56 6.52
N GLN A 273 -18.28 -18.60 6.95
CA GLN A 273 -17.92 -17.46 6.10
C GLN A 273 -17.22 -17.89 4.80
N ALA A 274 -16.34 -18.89 4.87
CA ALA A 274 -15.68 -19.41 3.68
C ALA A 274 -16.67 -20.05 2.69
N LEU A 275 -17.57 -20.90 3.19
CA LEU A 275 -18.49 -21.70 2.38
C LEU A 275 -19.68 -20.89 1.87
N ASP A 276 -20.29 -20.09 2.75
CA ASP A 276 -21.57 -19.44 2.51
C ASP A 276 -21.39 -18.01 1.99
N ASP A 277 -20.52 -17.21 2.60
CA ASP A 277 -20.35 -15.79 2.24
C ASP A 277 -19.38 -15.59 1.06
N LEU A 278 -18.32 -16.40 0.99
CA LEU A 278 -17.26 -16.30 -0.02
C LEU A 278 -17.37 -17.35 -1.13
N GLU A 279 -18.40 -18.20 -1.09
CA GLU A 279 -18.67 -19.24 -2.08
C GLU A 279 -17.43 -20.08 -2.42
N LEU A 280 -16.74 -20.62 -1.40
CA LEU A 280 -15.55 -21.47 -1.62
C LEU A 280 -15.85 -22.59 -2.64
N VAL A 281 -17.08 -23.14 -2.60
CA VAL A 281 -17.65 -24.00 -3.65
C VAL A 281 -18.53 -23.16 -4.59
N HIS A 282 -17.87 -22.43 -5.48
CA HIS A 282 -18.51 -21.53 -6.42
C HIS A 282 -19.20 -22.25 -7.60
N ALA A 283 -20.09 -21.53 -8.27
CA ALA A 283 -20.76 -22.01 -9.47
C ALA A 283 -19.75 -22.36 -10.57
N GLY A 284 -19.85 -23.58 -11.10
CA GLY A 284 -18.96 -24.07 -12.14
C GLY A 284 -19.32 -25.47 -12.63
N PRO A 285 -18.65 -25.97 -13.69
CA PRO A 285 -19.02 -27.23 -14.36
C PRO A 285 -19.03 -28.46 -13.45
N VAL A 286 -18.29 -28.40 -12.34
CA VAL A 286 -18.11 -29.51 -11.39
C VAL A 286 -18.71 -29.23 -10.01
N GLN A 287 -19.48 -28.13 -9.85
CA GLN A 287 -20.00 -27.74 -8.54
C GLN A 287 -20.87 -28.83 -7.90
N ALA A 288 -21.73 -29.48 -8.68
CA ALA A 288 -22.59 -30.56 -8.19
C ALA A 288 -21.76 -31.70 -7.56
N PHE A 289 -20.67 -32.11 -8.23
CA PHE A 289 -19.76 -33.12 -7.70
C PHE A 289 -19.08 -32.66 -6.40
N HIS A 290 -18.64 -31.39 -6.30
CA HIS A 290 -18.06 -30.88 -5.06
C HIS A 290 -19.07 -30.87 -3.90
N LEU A 291 -20.32 -30.50 -4.17
CA LEU A 291 -21.39 -30.55 -3.16
C LEU A 291 -21.69 -31.98 -2.71
N ASP A 292 -21.70 -32.95 -3.64
CA ASP A 292 -21.86 -34.37 -3.31
C ASP A 292 -20.70 -34.88 -2.44
N VAL A 293 -19.46 -34.45 -2.70
CA VAL A 293 -18.29 -34.78 -1.88
C VAL A 293 -18.42 -34.22 -0.47
N LEU A 294 -18.85 -32.96 -0.31
CA LEU A 294 -19.06 -32.36 1.01
C LEU A 294 -20.16 -33.10 1.79
N ALA A 295 -21.29 -33.38 1.15
CA ALA A 295 -22.37 -34.14 1.74
C ALA A 295 -21.93 -35.55 2.17
N ALA A 296 -21.17 -36.26 1.33
CA ALA A 296 -20.64 -37.58 1.65
C ALA A 296 -19.59 -37.55 2.78
N ALA A 297 -18.86 -36.45 2.93
CA ALA A 297 -17.92 -36.22 4.03
C ALA A 297 -18.58 -35.73 5.34
N GLY A 298 -19.87 -35.39 5.31
CA GLY A 298 -20.60 -34.84 6.46
C GLY A 298 -20.25 -33.39 6.78
N LEU A 299 -19.89 -32.61 5.75
CA LEU A 299 -19.55 -31.18 5.82
C LEU A 299 -20.68 -30.31 5.28
#